data_AF-T1KAG6-F1
#
_entry.id   AF-T1KAG6-F1
#
_cell.length_a   1.000
_cell.length_b   1.000
_cell.length_c   1.000
_cell.angle_alpha   90.00
_cell.angle_beta   90.00
_cell.angle_gamma   90.00
#
_symmetry.space_group_name_H-M   'P 1'
#
loop_
_entity.id
_entity.type
_entity.pdbx_description
1 polymer ?
#
loop_
_entity_poly.entity_id
_entity_poly.type
_entity_poly.pdbx_seq_one_letter_code
_entity_poly.pdbx_strand_id
1 'polypeptide(L)' 'MAKAKAGPLVTDNGNFILDWDFTFKEDSQMPWDEINQSLMMIPGIIDTGLFINMANVVYYAEKDGSVHKI' A
#
# COMPACT_ATOMS: atom_id res chain seq x y z
N MET A 1 14.28 0.41 -7.95
CA MET A 1 14.73 1.26 -9.09
C MET A 1 13.85 0.99 -10.30
N ALA A 2 13.64 1.98 -11.17
CA ALA A 2 12.78 1.83 -12.34
C ALA A 2 13.38 0.85 -13.36
N LYS A 3 12.53 0.02 -13.99
CA LYS A 3 12.96 -0.98 -15.00
C LYS A 3 13.11 -0.39 -16.41
N ALA A 4 12.30 0.59 -16.77
CA ALA A 4 12.20 1.14 -18.14
C ALA A 4 12.75 2.56 -18.29
N LYS A 5 13.36 3.13 -17.24
CA LYS A 5 14.04 4.42 -17.26
C LYS A 5 15.22 4.42 -16.30
N ALA A 6 16.19 5.30 -16.54
CA ALA A 6 17.22 5.58 -15.56
C ALA A 6 16.64 6.34 -14.36
N GLY A 7 17.11 6.02 -13.15
CA GLY A 7 16.71 6.70 -11.92
C GLY A 7 15.48 6.10 -11.22
N PRO A 8 14.88 6.84 -10.27
CA PRO A 8 13.77 6.35 -9.47
C PRO A 8 12.47 6.22 -10.29
N LEU A 9 11.55 5.41 -9.75
CA LEU A 9 10.16 5.42 -10.18
C LEU A 9 9.55 6.78 -9.85
N VAL A 10 8.80 7.33 -10.80
CA VAL A 10 8.16 8.64 -10.68
C VAL A 10 6.69 8.45 -11.01
N THR A 11 5.81 8.91 -10.12
CA THR A 11 4.36 8.90 -10.33
C THR A 11 3.95 9.91 -11.40
N ASP A 12 2.72 9.84 -11.89
CA ASP A 12 2.17 10.83 -12.82
C ASP A 12 2.17 12.26 -12.22
N ASN A 13 2.10 12.36 -10.88
CA ASN A 13 2.19 13.63 -10.15
C ASN A 13 3.64 14.10 -9.90
N GLY A 14 4.65 13.41 -10.46
CA GLY A 14 6.05 13.80 -10.34
C GLY A 14 6.73 13.42 -9.01
N ASN A 15 6.09 12.61 -8.17
CA ASN A 15 6.62 12.18 -6.86
C ASN A 15 7.38 10.86 -6.97
N PHE A 16 8.24 10.56 -5.99
CA PHE A 16 8.89 9.25 -5.88
C PHE A 16 8.00 8.25 -5.13
N ILE A 17 8.22 6.96 -5.41
CA ILE A 17 7.63 5.85 -4.65
C ILE A 17 8.74 5.21 -3.82
N LEU A 18 8.47 5.00 -2.54
CA LEU A 18 9.30 4.22 -1.63
C LEU A 18 8.53 2.95 -1.23
N ASP A 19 9.02 1.79 -1.66
CA ASP A 19 8.52 0.51 -1.19
C ASP A 19 9.13 0.20 0.17
N TRP A 20 8.28 0.05 1.19
CA TRP A 20 8.70 -0.29 2.54
C TRP A 20 8.21 -1.69 2.90
N ASP A 21 9.15 -2.58 3.19
CA ASP A 21 8.84 -3.89 3.75
C ASP A 21 8.79 -3.80 5.26
N PHE A 22 7.63 -4.09 5.83
CA PHE A 22 7.49 -4.14 7.25
C PHE A 22 7.87 -5.53 7.78
N THR A 23 8.98 -5.62 8.50
CA THR A 23 9.42 -6.88 9.10
C THR A 23 8.54 -7.23 10.31
N PHE A 24 7.61 -8.18 10.16
CA PHE A 24 6.66 -8.56 11.22
C PHE A 24 6.68 -10.04 11.57
N LYS A 25 6.09 -10.39 12.73
CA LYS A 25 5.74 -11.75 13.11
C LYS A 25 4.34 -12.08 12.57
N GLU A 26 4.14 -13.31 12.10
CA GLU A 26 2.97 -13.77 11.32
C GLU A 26 1.59 -13.49 11.96
N ASP A 27 1.51 -13.29 13.28
CA ASP A 27 0.24 -13.13 14.02
C ASP A 27 0.00 -11.74 14.64
N SER A 28 0.84 -10.74 14.41
CA SER A 28 0.62 -9.41 15.00
C SER A 28 -0.39 -8.60 14.20
N GLN A 29 -1.54 -8.31 14.82
CA GLN A 29 -2.45 -7.25 14.35
C GLN A 29 -1.72 -5.91 14.45
N MET A 30 -1.54 -5.23 13.32
CA MET A 30 -0.90 -3.92 13.29
C MET A 30 -1.92 -2.80 13.49
N PRO A 31 -1.57 -1.74 14.24
CA PRO A 31 -2.42 -0.55 14.36
C PRO A 31 -2.26 0.30 13.09
N TRP A 32 -2.79 -0.20 11.97
CA TRP A 32 -2.62 0.42 10.65
C TRP A 32 -3.07 1.87 10.62
N ASP A 33 -4.14 2.22 11.34
CA ASP A 33 -4.61 3.60 11.49
C ASP A 33 -3.54 4.52 12.08
N GLU A 34 -2.89 4.10 13.18
CA GLU A 34 -1.83 4.87 13.85
C GLU A 34 -0.57 4.97 12.99
N ILE A 35 -0.23 3.89 12.28
CA ILE A 35 0.91 3.87 11.35
C ILE A 35 0.68 4.85 10.21
N ASN A 36 -0.49 4.80 9.57
CA ASN A 36 -0.83 5.70 8.48
C ASN A 36 -0.83 7.15 8.94
N GLN A 37 -1.46 7.46 10.09
CA GLN A 37 -1.43 8.81 10.66
C GLN A 37 0.01 9.28 10.90
N SER A 38 0.85 8.43 11.49
CA SER A 38 2.25 8.77 11.77
C SER A 38 3.04 9.04 10.49
N LEU A 39 2.85 8.24 9.43
CA LEU A 39 3.49 8.47 8.13
C LEU A 39 3.03 9.78 7.49
N MET A 40 1.73 10.05 7.49
CA MET A 40 1.16 11.27 6.90
C MET A 40 1.60 12.55 7.63
N MET A 41 2.07 12.45 8.88
CA MET A 41 2.63 13.58 9.63
C MET A 41 4.10 13.89 9.28
N ILE A 42 4.78 13.06 8.49
CA ILE A 42 6.16 13.28 8.09
C ILE A 42 6.21 14.25 6.88
N PRO A 43 6.86 15.43 7.00
CA PRO A 43 7.00 16.34 5.87
C PRO A 43 7.69 15.69 4.67
N GLY A 44 7.06 15.78 3.50
CA GLY A 44 7.55 15.17 2.26
C GLY A 44 6.88 13.83 1.92
N ILE A 45 6.18 13.20 2.86
CA ILE A 45 5.23 12.12 2.52
C ILE A 45 3.95 12.78 2.01
N ILE A 46 3.57 12.41 0.79
CA ILE A 46 2.38 12.94 0.13
C ILE A 46 1.17 12.03 0.36
N ASP A 47 1.40 10.72 0.38
CA ASP A 47 0.36 9.71 0.58
C ASP A 47 1.00 8.38 1.01
N THR A 48 0.17 7.41 1.40
CA THR A 48 0.59 6.02 1.66
C THR A 48 -0.20 5.02 0.82
N GLY A 49 0.29 3.79 0.73
CA GLY A 49 -0.45 2.67 0.12
C GLY A 49 -1.48 2.01 1.05
N LEU A 50 -1.82 2.61 2.20
CA LEU A 50 -2.69 2.01 3.21
C LEU A 50 -4.15 2.47 3.03
N PHE A 51 -5.00 1.61 2.45
CA PHE A 51 -6.42 1.89 2.21
C PHE A 51 -7.30 1.46 3.40
N ILE A 52 -7.21 2.21 4.51
CA ILE A 52 -7.81 1.80 5.78
C ILE A 52 -9.27 2.24 5.90
N ASN A 53 -10.17 1.31 6.24
CA ASN A 53 -11.62 1.56 6.38
C ASN A 53 -12.28 2.14 5.10
N MET A 54 -11.67 1.94 3.93
CA MET A 54 -12.17 2.48 2.65
C MET A 54 -12.98 1.47 1.83
N ALA A 55 -12.62 0.18 1.88
CA ALA A 55 -13.27 -0.85 1.10
C ALA A 55 -14.61 -1.26 1.73
N ASN A 56 -15.72 -1.14 0.98
CA ASN A 56 -17.03 -1.63 1.43
C ASN A 56 -17.31 -3.07 1.01
N VAL A 57 -16.64 -3.56 -0.03
CA VAL A 57 -16.82 -4.89 -0.60
C VAL A 57 -15.48 -5.34 -1.18
N VAL A 58 -15.12 -6.61 -0.96
CA VAL A 58 -13.97 -7.23 -1.61
C VAL A 58 -14.45 -8.40 -2.45
N TYR A 59 -14.03 -8.44 -3.71
CA TYR A 59 -14.18 -9.63 -4.56
C TYR A 59 -12.81 -10.26 -4.76
N TYR A 60 -12.72 -11.58 -4.61
CA TYR A 60 -11.52 -12.35 -4.95
C TYR A 60 -11.89 -13.53 -5.84
N ALA A 61 -11.00 -13.84 -6.78
CA ALA A 61 -11.19 -14.89 -7.77
C ALA A 61 -10.22 -16.04 -7.54
N GLU A 62 -10.71 -17.25 -7.77
CA GLU A 62 -9.93 -18.49 -7.66
C GLU A 62 -9.47 -18.97 -9.05
N LYS A 63 -8.49 -19.90 -9.06
CA LYS A 63 -7.92 -20.44 -10.31
C LYS A 63 -8.92 -21.19 -11.18
N ASP A 64 -9.99 -21.70 -10.59
CA ASP A 64 -11.06 -22.41 -11.30
C ASP A 64 -12.08 -21.46 -11.96
N GLY A 65 -11.91 -20.14 -11.79
CA GLY A 65 -12.78 -19.12 -12.34
C GLY A 65 -13.95 -18.72 -11.44
N SER A 66 -14.08 -19.30 -10.25
CA SER A 66 -15.06 -18.86 -9.26
C SER A 66 -14.69 -17.49 -8.67
N VAL A 67 -15.72 -16.73 -8.27
CA VAL A 67 -15.57 -15.38 -7.67
C VAL A 67 -16.36 -15.34 -6.38
N HIS A 68 -15.69 -14.91 -5.31
CA HIS A 68 -16.25 -14.77 -3.98
C HIS A 68 -16.36 -13.30 -3.60
N LYS A 69 -17.33 -12.98 -2.74
CA LYS A 69 -17.56 -11.65 -2.16
C LYS A 69 -17.44 -11.75 -0.64
N ILE A 70 -16.59 -10.93 -0.04
CA ILE A 70 -16.49 -10.73 1.42
C ILE A 70 -16.69 -9.26 1.79
#